data_AF-A0A929ELE0-F1
#
_entry.id   AF-A0A929ELE0-F1
#
_cell.length_a   1.000
_cell.length_b   1.000
_cell.length_c   1.000
_cell.angle_alpha   90.00
_cell.angle_beta   90.00
_cell.angle_gamma   90.00
#
_symmetry.space_group_name_H-M   'P 1'
#
loop_
_entity.id
_entity.type
_entity.pdbx_description
1 polymer ?
#
loop_
_entity_poly.entity_id
_entity_poly.type
_entity_poly.pdbx_seq_one_letter_code
_entity_poly.pdbx_strand_id
1 'polypeptide(L)'
;MKRYFLNVAFLVAIILSLAVVFPVNSSAQGTRSDAAEKELSAIANLLTGDSGIMAHDFSSVSGEFCMLEKGTKNNMIHFSGEPEKTTEDIVYFISPDELKGNGLQVKKLNKLPTELGKMEPLRWYYYDGKGKEPHHGKKLHRDFLVMAIDVK
;
A
#
# COMPACT_ATOMS: atom_id res chain seq x y z
N MET A 1 31.02 38.35 46.71
CA MET A 1 32.37 38.81 46.28
C MET A 1 32.96 37.72 45.39
N LYS A 2 33.43 37.86 44.15
CA LYS A 2 33.79 38.94 43.20
C LYS A 2 33.64 38.30 41.80
N ARG A 3 32.85 38.86 40.87
CA ARG A 3 33.18 39.84 39.80
C ARG A 3 33.48 39.21 38.42
N TYR A 4 32.54 39.50 37.51
CA TYR A 4 32.61 39.66 36.07
C TYR A 4 33.90 40.30 35.53
N PHE A 5 34.34 39.86 34.35
CA PHE A 5 34.89 40.74 33.30
C PHE A 5 34.40 40.31 31.92
N LEU A 6 33.63 41.22 31.34
CA LEU A 6 33.25 41.36 29.94
C LEU A 6 34.42 42.03 29.19
N ASN A 7 34.67 41.71 27.91
CA ASN A 7 34.97 42.66 26.82
C ASN A 7 35.34 41.87 25.55
N VAL A 8 34.51 41.88 24.51
CA VAL A 8 34.47 42.92 23.45
C VAL A 8 35.71 42.84 22.56
N ALA A 9 35.61 41.96 21.56
CA ALA A 9 36.28 42.10 20.28
C ALA A 9 35.30 41.64 19.19
N PHE A 10 34.15 42.32 19.16
CA PHE A 10 33.34 42.51 17.95
C PHE A 10 34.09 43.52 17.07
N LEU A 11 33.90 43.46 15.74
CA LEU A 11 34.51 44.31 14.69
C LEU A 11 35.96 44.00 14.33
N VAL A 12 36.13 43.14 13.30
CA VAL A 12 36.83 43.37 12.02
C VAL A 12 36.89 41.96 11.39
N ALA A 13 35.86 41.49 10.70
CA ALA A 13 35.89 41.45 9.24
C ALA A 13 34.52 40.98 8.72
N ILE A 14 33.55 41.88 8.74
CA ILE A 14 32.46 41.87 7.77
C ILE A 14 32.85 42.95 6.76
N ILE A 15 32.63 42.69 5.46
CA ILE A 15 32.77 43.57 4.29
C ILE A 15 34.04 43.34 3.43
N LEU A 16 33.97 42.30 2.58
CA LEU A 16 34.42 42.17 1.18
C LEU A 16 34.56 40.65 0.97
N SER A 17 33.63 39.93 0.35
CA SER A 17 33.18 40.14 -1.01
C SER A 17 31.82 39.48 -1.22
N LEU A 18 30.81 40.29 -1.54
CA LEU A 18 29.72 39.86 -2.40
C LEU A 18 30.34 39.39 -3.73
N ALA A 19 30.28 38.09 -3.98
CA ALA A 19 30.07 37.56 -5.31
C ALA A 19 28.80 36.72 -5.23
N VAL A 20 27.68 37.38 -5.52
CA VAL A 20 26.46 36.75 -6.01
C VAL A 20 26.86 35.79 -7.13
N VAL A 21 26.35 34.55 -7.14
CA VAL A 21 25.87 33.84 -8.34
C VAL A 21 25.25 32.48 -7.92
N PHE A 22 23.92 32.45 -8.07
CA PHE A 22 22.94 31.36 -8.21
C PHE A 22 22.64 30.34 -7.07
N PRO A 23 21.34 30.06 -6.83
CA PRO A 23 20.91 28.96 -5.99
C PRO A 23 21.25 27.64 -6.69
N VAL A 24 21.93 26.73 -5.99
CA VAL A 24 21.92 25.33 -6.42
C VAL A 24 20.50 24.83 -6.16
N ASN A 25 19.71 24.80 -7.22
CA ASN A 25 18.58 23.90 -7.34
C ASN A 25 19.10 22.51 -6.98
N SER A 26 18.78 22.04 -5.77
CA SER A 26 18.83 20.61 -5.46
C SER A 26 17.68 19.96 -6.21
N SER A 27 17.86 19.78 -7.51
CA SER A 27 17.07 18.88 -8.32
C SER A 27 16.99 17.53 -7.60
N ALA A 28 15.76 17.09 -7.36
CA ALA A 28 15.44 15.73 -6.98
C ALA A 28 16.10 14.76 -7.96
N GLN A 29 17.24 14.21 -7.59
CA GLN A 29 17.88 13.08 -8.25
C GLN A 29 18.26 12.11 -7.15
N GLY A 30 17.26 11.36 -6.69
CA GLY A 30 17.49 10.20 -5.84
C GLY A 30 18.37 9.22 -6.61
N THR A 31 19.48 8.82 -6.01
CA THR A 31 20.36 7.81 -6.60
C THR A 31 19.66 6.45 -6.56
N ARG A 32 20.09 5.49 -7.37
CA ARG A 32 19.49 4.14 -7.42
C ARG A 32 19.52 3.43 -6.05
N SER A 33 20.46 3.77 -5.16
CA SER A 33 20.47 3.25 -3.77
C SER A 33 19.35 3.84 -2.92
N ASP A 34 18.95 5.10 -3.16
CA ASP A 34 17.88 5.75 -2.40
C ASP A 34 16.50 5.12 -2.71
N ALA A 35 16.31 4.65 -3.95
CA ALA A 35 15.11 3.92 -4.34
C ALA A 35 15.06 2.53 -3.68
N ALA A 36 16.17 1.79 -3.72
CA ALA A 36 16.27 0.48 -3.10
C ALA A 36 16.14 0.54 -1.56
N GLU A 37 16.73 1.55 -0.92
CA GLU A 37 16.60 1.76 0.52
C GLU A 37 15.16 2.06 0.93
N LYS A 38 14.45 2.89 0.14
CA LYS A 38 13.03 3.17 0.35
C LYS A 38 12.17 1.92 0.18
N GLU A 39 12.46 1.11 -0.84
CA GLU A 39 11.75 -0.16 -1.08
C GLU A 39 11.98 -1.15 0.06
N LEU A 40 13.23 -1.36 0.49
CA LEU A 40 13.56 -2.22 1.62
C LEU A 40 12.91 -1.74 2.92
N SER A 41 12.90 -0.42 3.17
CA SER A 41 12.24 0.16 4.33
C SER A 41 10.73 -0.02 4.29
N ALA A 42 10.10 0.09 3.10
CA ALA A 42 8.68 -0.16 2.94
C ALA A 42 8.34 -1.63 3.23
N ILE A 43 9.12 -2.57 2.71
CA ILE A 43 8.95 -4.01 2.99
C ILE A 43 9.13 -4.28 4.49
N ALA A 44 10.18 -3.75 5.12
CA ALA A 44 10.42 -3.91 6.55
C ALA A 44 9.24 -3.38 7.38
N ASN A 45 8.72 -2.20 7.05
CA ASN A 45 7.58 -1.59 7.73
C ASN A 45 6.27 -2.38 7.53
N LEU A 46 6.09 -3.11 6.43
CA LEU A 46 4.95 -4.00 6.25
C LEU A 46 5.05 -5.25 7.13
N LEU A 47 6.27 -5.71 7.38
CA LEU A 47 6.57 -6.93 8.13
C LEU A 47 6.69 -6.71 9.65
N THR A 48 6.72 -5.46 10.12
CA THR A 48 6.74 -5.19 11.56
C THR A 48 5.42 -5.59 12.24
N GLY A 49 5.49 -5.92 13.53
CA GLY A 49 4.30 -6.36 14.29
C GLY A 49 3.19 -5.29 14.35
N ASP A 50 3.57 -4.03 14.26
CA ASP A 50 2.73 -2.82 14.34
C ASP A 50 2.29 -2.27 12.97
N SER A 51 2.64 -2.94 11.86
CA SER A 51 2.35 -2.49 10.48
C SER A 51 0.88 -2.25 10.13
N GLY A 52 -0.04 -2.60 11.03
CA GLY A 52 -1.47 -2.59 10.74
C GLY A 52 -1.90 -3.67 9.75
N ILE A 53 -1.00 -4.54 9.28
CA ILE A 53 -1.28 -5.64 8.34
C ILE A 53 -0.99 -7.00 8.99
N MET A 54 -1.81 -7.99 8.68
CA MET A 54 -1.71 -9.39 9.10
C MET A 54 -1.60 -10.28 7.87
N ALA A 55 -0.57 -11.13 7.83
CA ALA A 55 -0.43 -12.15 6.79
C ALA A 55 -1.21 -13.41 7.17
N HIS A 56 -1.91 -13.99 6.20
CA HIS A 56 -2.60 -15.28 6.31
C HIS A 56 -2.20 -16.19 5.16
N ASP A 57 -1.91 -17.44 5.48
CA ASP A 57 -1.63 -18.49 4.50
C ASP A 57 -2.95 -19.15 4.07
N PHE A 58 -3.32 -18.98 2.80
CA PHE A 58 -4.45 -19.63 2.15
C PHE A 58 -3.98 -20.63 1.07
N SER A 59 -2.71 -21.04 1.08
CA SER A 59 -2.14 -21.94 0.08
C SER A 59 -2.89 -23.26 -0.03
N SER A 60 -3.40 -23.80 1.09
CA SER A 60 -4.20 -25.04 1.10
C SER A 60 -5.64 -24.86 0.60
N VAL A 61 -6.12 -23.63 0.45
CA VAL A 61 -7.50 -23.31 0.02
C VAL A 61 -7.54 -22.86 -1.43
N SER A 62 -6.71 -21.88 -1.77
CA SER A 62 -6.70 -21.23 -3.08
C SER A 62 -5.31 -21.16 -3.72
N GLY A 63 -4.25 -21.55 -3.00
CA GLY A 63 -2.87 -21.36 -3.48
C GLY A 63 -2.35 -19.94 -3.24
N GLU A 64 -3.00 -19.13 -2.40
CA GLU A 64 -2.72 -17.70 -2.23
C GLU A 64 -2.22 -17.32 -0.83
N PHE A 65 -1.60 -16.15 -0.73
CA PHE A 65 -1.21 -15.49 0.51
C PHE A 65 -1.96 -14.17 0.66
N CYS A 66 -2.61 -13.97 1.81
CA CYS A 66 -3.44 -12.80 2.08
C CYS A 66 -2.73 -11.81 3.00
N MET A 67 -2.75 -10.53 2.63
CA MET A 67 -2.40 -9.41 3.48
C MET A 67 -3.67 -8.68 3.90
N LEU A 68 -4.07 -8.85 5.16
CA LEU A 68 -5.31 -8.31 5.74
C LEU A 68 -5.02 -7.11 6.64
N GLU A 69 -5.79 -6.03 6.49
CA GLU A 69 -5.77 -4.93 7.43
C GLU A 69 -6.21 -5.38 8.84
N LYS A 70 -5.35 -5.25 9.86
CA LYS A 70 -5.58 -5.73 11.24
C LYS A 70 -6.76 -5.04 11.92
N GLY A 71 -6.84 -3.72 11.81
CA GLY A 71 -7.76 -2.89 12.60
C GLY A 71 -9.21 -3.10 12.19
N THR A 72 -9.54 -2.76 10.93
CA THR A 72 -10.91 -2.83 10.43
C THR A 72 -11.24 -4.16 9.76
N LYS A 73 -10.22 -4.84 9.19
CA LYS A 73 -10.38 -6.01 8.32
C LYS A 73 -11.26 -5.71 7.09
N ASN A 74 -11.30 -4.44 6.68
CA ASN A 74 -12.14 -3.98 5.58
C ASN A 74 -11.45 -4.09 4.22
N ASN A 75 -10.12 -4.21 4.23
CA ASN A 75 -9.33 -4.32 3.01
C ASN A 75 -8.34 -5.48 3.14
N MET A 76 -8.15 -6.20 2.05
CA MET A 76 -7.10 -7.21 1.95
C MET A 76 -6.63 -7.38 0.51
N ILE A 77 -5.44 -7.94 0.38
CA ILE A 77 -4.83 -8.25 -0.92
C ILE A 77 -4.40 -9.71 -0.87
N HIS A 78 -4.76 -10.47 -1.88
CA HIS A 78 -4.25 -11.82 -2.09
C HIS A 78 -3.17 -11.81 -3.15
N PHE A 79 -2.14 -12.62 -2.95
CA PHE A 79 -1.06 -12.87 -3.90
C PHE A 79 -1.04 -14.35 -4.22
N SER A 80 -1.09 -14.70 -5.51
CA SER A 80 -0.94 -16.08 -5.96
C SER A 80 0.45 -16.62 -5.62
N GLY A 81 0.53 -17.85 -5.12
CA GLY A 81 1.79 -18.58 -4.98
C GLY A 81 2.32 -19.12 -6.32
N GLU A 82 1.49 -19.16 -7.36
CA GLU A 82 1.83 -19.64 -8.71
C GLU A 82 1.28 -18.64 -9.76
N PRO A 83 1.76 -17.38 -9.81
CA PRO A 83 1.23 -16.36 -10.71
C PRO A 83 1.35 -16.72 -12.20
N GLU A 84 2.29 -17.60 -12.56
CA GLU A 84 2.40 -18.12 -13.92
C GLU A 84 1.20 -18.99 -14.36
N LYS A 85 0.37 -19.48 -13.42
CA LYS A 85 -0.74 -20.42 -13.70
C LYS A 85 -2.14 -19.82 -13.56
N THR A 86 -2.26 -18.53 -13.21
CA THR A 86 -3.55 -17.84 -13.03
C THR A 86 -3.53 -16.47 -13.69
N THR A 87 -4.68 -15.86 -13.94
CA THR A 87 -4.78 -14.42 -14.29
C THR A 87 -5.15 -13.57 -13.07
N GLU A 88 -5.23 -14.20 -11.90
CA GLU A 88 -5.57 -13.62 -10.60
C GLU A 88 -4.29 -13.53 -9.75
N ASP A 89 -3.22 -12.94 -10.28
CA ASP A 89 -1.91 -12.89 -9.60
C ASP A 89 -1.96 -12.08 -8.32
N ILE A 90 -2.67 -10.95 -8.38
CA ILE A 90 -2.96 -10.09 -7.25
C ILE A 90 -4.46 -9.83 -7.22
N VAL A 91 -5.13 -10.13 -6.11
CA VAL A 91 -6.57 -9.88 -5.95
C VAL A 91 -6.82 -8.91 -4.81
N TYR A 92 -7.32 -7.74 -5.15
CA TYR A 92 -7.74 -6.72 -4.19
C TYR A 92 -9.15 -7.01 -3.72
N PHE A 93 -9.35 -6.93 -2.40
CA PHE A 93 -10.66 -6.89 -1.75
C PHE A 93 -10.74 -5.57 -1.00
N ILE A 94 -11.67 -4.71 -1.40
CA ILE A 94 -11.80 -3.35 -0.89
C ILE A 94 -13.22 -3.17 -0.33
N SER A 95 -13.34 -2.58 0.86
CA SER A 95 -14.67 -2.24 1.39
C SER A 95 -15.38 -1.24 0.47
N PRO A 96 -16.63 -1.52 0.06
CA PRO A 96 -17.38 -0.61 -0.79
C PRO A 96 -17.97 0.59 -0.02
N ASP A 97 -17.85 0.67 1.31
CA ASP A 97 -18.65 1.60 2.13
C ASP A 97 -18.49 3.06 1.76
N GLU A 98 -17.25 3.55 1.69
CA GLU A 98 -16.97 4.94 1.31
C GLU A 98 -17.36 5.22 -0.14
N LEU A 99 -17.13 4.25 -1.03
CA LEU A 99 -17.45 4.37 -2.46
C LEU A 99 -18.97 4.40 -2.70
N LYS A 100 -19.75 3.60 -1.97
CA LYS A 100 -21.23 3.67 -1.95
C LYS A 100 -21.69 5.05 -1.48
N GLY A 101 -21.07 5.59 -0.43
CA GLY A 101 -21.32 6.95 0.05
C GLY A 101 -21.08 8.02 -1.01
N ASN A 102 -20.13 7.79 -1.90
CA ASN A 102 -19.79 8.66 -3.04
C ASN A 102 -20.53 8.32 -4.35
N GLY A 103 -21.57 7.48 -4.29
CA GLY A 103 -22.46 7.21 -5.42
C GLY A 103 -22.14 5.96 -6.25
N LEU A 104 -21.24 5.08 -5.78
CA LEU A 104 -21.04 3.78 -6.41
C LEU A 104 -22.32 2.94 -6.36
N GLN A 105 -22.79 2.51 -7.53
CA GLN A 105 -23.96 1.65 -7.67
C GLN A 105 -23.55 0.19 -7.82
N VAL A 106 -23.32 -0.51 -6.70
CA VAL A 106 -22.83 -1.91 -6.68
C VAL A 106 -23.67 -2.89 -7.50
N LYS A 107 -24.98 -2.63 -7.67
CA LYS A 107 -25.88 -3.44 -8.51
C LYS A 107 -25.54 -3.41 -10.01
N LYS A 108 -24.73 -2.44 -10.45
CA LYS A 108 -24.25 -2.32 -11.84
C LYS A 108 -22.92 -3.05 -12.07
N LEU A 109 -22.29 -3.55 -11.02
CA LEU A 109 -21.06 -4.33 -11.12
C LEU A 109 -21.36 -5.80 -11.39
N ASN A 110 -20.39 -6.49 -11.97
CA ASN A 110 -20.46 -7.94 -12.14
C ASN A 110 -20.42 -8.61 -10.76
N LYS A 111 -21.14 -9.71 -10.59
CA LYS A 111 -21.00 -10.53 -9.37
C LYS A 111 -19.64 -11.22 -9.40
N LEU A 112 -18.99 -11.32 -8.25
CA LEU A 112 -17.77 -12.12 -8.12
C LEU A 112 -18.04 -13.56 -8.61
N PRO A 113 -17.19 -14.11 -9.50
CA PRO A 113 -17.26 -15.50 -9.88
C PRO A 113 -17.14 -16.42 -8.66
N THR A 114 -17.75 -17.61 -8.74
CA THR A 114 -17.77 -18.59 -7.64
C THR A 114 -16.61 -19.58 -7.68
N GLU A 115 -15.73 -19.47 -8.68
CA GLU A 115 -14.60 -20.34 -8.94
C GLU A 115 -13.34 -19.48 -9.09
N LEU A 116 -12.19 -20.04 -8.70
CA LEU A 116 -10.87 -19.42 -8.89
C LEU A 116 -10.49 -19.35 -10.38
N GLY A 117 -9.73 -18.34 -10.77
CA GLY A 117 -9.24 -18.15 -12.14
C GLY A 117 -10.33 -17.78 -13.15
N LYS A 118 -11.47 -17.27 -12.69
CA LYS A 118 -12.61 -16.86 -13.53
C LYS A 118 -12.85 -15.36 -13.52
N MET A 119 -12.09 -14.60 -12.73
CA MET A 119 -12.07 -13.15 -12.82
C MET A 119 -11.34 -12.73 -14.09
N GLU A 120 -11.92 -11.77 -14.81
CA GLU A 120 -11.21 -11.05 -15.84
C GLU A 120 -10.34 -9.97 -15.19
N PRO A 121 -9.04 -9.87 -15.52
CA PRO A 121 -8.17 -8.83 -14.99
C PRO A 121 -8.71 -7.42 -15.22
N LEU A 122 -8.43 -6.51 -14.29
CA LEU A 122 -8.84 -5.10 -14.32
C LEU A 122 -10.35 -4.85 -14.37
N ARG A 123 -11.17 -5.88 -14.13
CA ARG A 123 -12.61 -5.76 -14.01
C ARG A 123 -13.03 -5.70 -12.54
N TRP A 124 -13.93 -4.78 -12.23
CA TRP A 124 -14.56 -4.70 -10.92
C TRP A 124 -15.68 -5.72 -10.76
N TYR A 125 -15.62 -6.46 -9.66
CA TYR A 125 -16.64 -7.38 -9.20
C TYR A 125 -17.17 -6.95 -7.84
N TYR A 126 -18.41 -7.35 -7.55
CA TYR A 126 -19.04 -7.17 -6.26
C TYR A 126 -19.33 -8.53 -5.62
N TYR A 127 -18.83 -8.71 -4.40
CA TYR A 127 -19.21 -9.79 -3.51
C TYR A 127 -20.13 -9.22 -2.42
N ASP A 128 -21.30 -9.81 -2.23
CA ASP A 128 -22.34 -9.28 -1.34
C ASP A 128 -22.29 -9.86 0.08
N GLY A 129 -21.19 -10.54 0.43
CA GLY A 129 -21.05 -11.23 1.72
C GLY A 129 -21.73 -12.59 1.78
N LYS A 130 -22.44 -13.00 0.72
CA LYS A 130 -23.20 -14.25 0.67
C LYS A 130 -22.53 -15.24 -0.26
N GLY A 131 -22.79 -16.53 0.00
CA GLY A 131 -22.17 -17.61 -0.76
C GLY A 131 -20.70 -17.84 -0.41
N LYS A 132 -20.17 -18.98 -0.86
CA LYS A 132 -18.77 -19.34 -0.69
C LYS A 132 -17.93 -18.43 -1.58
N GLU A 133 -17.06 -17.66 -0.97
CA GLU A 133 -16.07 -16.83 -1.66
C GLU A 133 -14.89 -17.75 -2.05
N PRO A 134 -14.44 -17.75 -3.33
CA PRO A 134 -13.48 -18.73 -3.84
C PRO A 134 -12.08 -18.63 -3.22
N HIS A 135 -11.59 -17.43 -2.91
CA HIS A 135 -10.22 -17.20 -2.40
C HIS A 135 -10.07 -17.64 -0.92
N HIS A 136 -11.13 -17.57 -0.13
CA HIS A 136 -11.14 -17.97 1.29
C HIS A 136 -11.84 -19.31 1.53
N GLY A 137 -12.55 -19.85 0.54
CA GLY A 137 -13.30 -21.10 0.64
C GLY A 137 -14.48 -21.07 1.61
N LYS A 138 -14.93 -19.88 2.04
CA LYS A 138 -16.02 -19.71 3.03
C LYS A 138 -16.81 -18.43 2.77
N LYS A 139 -17.87 -18.21 3.54
CA LYS A 139 -18.61 -16.93 3.56
C LYS A 139 -17.82 -15.90 4.37
N LEU A 140 -17.73 -14.66 3.89
CA LEU A 140 -17.04 -13.58 4.64
C LEU A 140 -17.99 -12.67 5.43
N HIS A 141 -19.31 -12.79 5.21
CA HIS A 141 -20.35 -12.04 5.94
C HIS A 141 -20.22 -10.51 5.85
N ARG A 142 -19.56 -10.02 4.81
CA ARG A 142 -19.35 -8.59 4.51
C ARG A 142 -19.16 -8.42 3.01
N ASP A 143 -19.49 -7.25 2.50
CA ASP A 143 -19.38 -6.93 1.09
C ASP A 143 -17.97 -6.47 0.71
N PHE A 144 -17.59 -6.74 -0.53
CA PHE A 144 -16.32 -6.34 -1.10
C PHE A 144 -16.47 -5.93 -2.57
N LEU A 145 -15.70 -4.93 -2.96
CA LEU A 145 -15.27 -4.78 -4.34
C LEU A 145 -14.03 -5.64 -4.54
N VAL A 146 -14.02 -6.38 -5.63
CA VAL A 146 -12.93 -7.32 -5.93
C VAL A 146 -12.39 -7.05 -7.32
N MET A 147 -11.07 -7.02 -7.45
CA MET A 147 -10.38 -6.85 -8.72
C MET A 147 -9.12 -7.71 -8.75
N ALA A 148 -8.94 -8.42 -9.86
CA ALA A 148 -7.72 -9.14 -10.17
C ALA A 148 -6.79 -8.29 -11.03
N ILE A 149 -5.49 -8.38 -10.77
CA ILE A 149 -4.42 -7.91 -11.64
C ILE A 149 -3.65 -9.12 -12.14
N ASP A 150 -3.42 -9.14 -13.46
CA ASP A 150 -2.47 -10.01 -14.12
C ASP A 150 -1.19 -9.20 -14.33
N VAL A 151 -0.06 -9.66 -13.79
CA VAL A 151 1.22 -8.92 -13.81
C VAL A 151 2.13 -9.32 -14.98
N LYS A 152 1.64 -10.17 -15.89
CA LYS A 152 2.37 -10.63 -17.08
C LYS A 152 2.26 -9.66 -18.26
#